data_AF-A0AAD9PQ31-F1
#
_entry.id   AF-A0AAD9PQ31-F1
#
_cell.length_a   1.000
_cell.length_b   1.000
_cell.length_c   1.000
_cell.angle_alpha   90.00
_cell.angle_beta   90.00
_cell.angle_gamma   90.00
#
_symmetry.space_group_name_H-M   'P 1'
#
loop_
_entity.id
_entity.type
_entity.pdbx_description
1 polymer ?
#
loop_
_entity_poly.entity_id
_entity_poly.type
_entity_poly.pdbx_seq_one_letter_code
_entity_poly.pdbx_strand_id
1 'polypeptide(L)'
;MTSYSLVRWKSRLTVCVLQWTNCYATLVETEVKHENHTGYQTNLLPPLSLKNTNIRTEPKHIVFLTQLLLLFKFCHICKADTPTVEASENGTQAIIRTHCNNPKCNKEDLWYSQPQMPGLKITAGNFLLALSILLAGGSATKVFKLLSFMGIGCVSLKTFFKYQRIKLFPLIYLYWQKYQSQMLAKLKSLQTGIVIAGDGRHDSMGHSAKFGAYTIFCRTVPMIIHFSLVQRNQAGSSPAMEFLAFKQCMEFLTAYGLNIGTFISDRHASIASHMKNVLSHIVHYFDIWHLKKKIRKVLSKIAKTKGCEELAAWIKPCERHLHWSATSTFNGSERVIWAKFKAFMNHVVNKHSNFEDPLFNKCAHGHLEPRKWLRIGSVVYERLCEALTNSALIRGIKQASPLAQTSCLEGFHSGLNHFAPKMIAYSYAGMYCRHILAAVHFNFNLRREVKHRETDGAERVKVCYPKFKNGEATVRNVRVTQNYDYVEEIFQTFIKASKDEIIDAAAKLHEKTPAAMNTMLEKQSREEAIKRKEERSQMVVKDVPPTTPGTPRKYPAEQ
;
A
#
# COMPACT_ATOMS: atom_id res chain seq x y z
N MET A 1 -20.76 -34.57 12.04
CA MET A 1 -19.40 -35.02 11.67
C MET A 1 -19.17 -34.64 10.21
N THR A 2 -18.52 -33.51 9.98
CA THR A 2 -18.46 -32.81 8.68
C THR A 2 -17.01 -32.61 8.28
N SER A 3 -16.51 -33.42 7.35
CA SER A 3 -15.20 -33.23 6.72
C SER A 3 -15.36 -32.43 5.43
N TYR A 4 -14.92 -31.17 5.45
CA TYR A 4 -14.75 -30.35 4.25
C TYR A 4 -13.48 -30.78 3.49
N SER A 5 -13.66 -31.14 2.23
CA SER A 5 -12.60 -31.44 1.27
C SER A 5 -11.86 -30.16 0.83
N LEU A 6 -10.59 -30.06 1.21
CA LEU A 6 -9.63 -29.07 0.71
C LEU A 6 -9.27 -29.36 -0.75
N VAL A 7 -9.84 -28.60 -1.68
CA VAL A 7 -9.35 -28.57 -3.06
C VAL A 7 -8.18 -27.57 -3.19
N ARG A 8 -7.04 -28.11 -3.59
CA ARG A 8 -5.76 -27.45 -3.90
C ARG A 8 -5.92 -26.17 -4.74
N TRP A 9 -5.60 -25.02 -4.16
CA TRP A 9 -5.14 -23.82 -4.86
C TRP A 9 -3.83 -23.34 -4.22
N LYS A 10 -2.72 -24.03 -4.51
CA LYS A 10 -1.35 -23.60 -4.16
C LYS A 10 -0.50 -23.55 -5.41
N SER A 11 -0.56 -22.43 -6.14
CA SER A 11 0.52 -21.98 -7.04
C SER A 11 0.15 -20.67 -7.72
N ARG A 12 0.55 -19.52 -7.14
CA ARG A 12 0.88 -18.24 -7.85
C ARG A 12 1.16 -17.02 -6.95
N LEU A 13 1.23 -17.15 -5.62
CA LEU A 13 1.24 -15.97 -4.73
C LEU A 13 2.56 -15.62 -4.02
N THR A 14 3.65 -16.38 -4.19
CA THR A 14 4.85 -16.16 -3.37
C THR A 14 5.95 -15.29 -4.01
N VAL A 15 5.77 -14.77 -5.23
CA VAL A 15 6.87 -14.09 -5.96
C VAL A 15 6.68 -12.57 -6.08
N CYS A 16 5.47 -12.03 -5.92
CA CYS A 16 5.22 -10.60 -6.20
C CYS A 16 5.41 -9.64 -5.02
N VAL A 17 5.56 -10.11 -3.78
CA VAL A 17 5.51 -9.21 -2.61
C VAL A 17 6.88 -8.92 -2.00
N LEU A 18 7.90 -9.77 -2.23
CA LEU A 18 9.18 -9.67 -1.49
C LEU A 18 10.28 -8.86 -2.19
N GLN A 19 10.03 -8.36 -3.41
CA GLN A 19 11.10 -7.75 -4.21
C GLN A 19 11.41 -6.29 -3.82
N TRP A 20 10.46 -5.55 -3.27
CA TRP A 20 10.62 -4.11 -2.95
C TRP A 20 9.83 -3.65 -1.69
N THR A 21 9.45 -4.59 -0.83
CA THR A 21 8.62 -4.35 0.38
C THR A 21 9.29 -3.56 1.49
N ASN A 22 10.61 -3.33 1.49
CA ASN A 22 11.30 -2.87 2.71
C ASN A 22 11.80 -1.41 2.68
N CYS A 23 11.19 -0.54 1.87
CA CYS A 23 11.06 0.85 2.35
C CYS A 23 9.99 0.95 3.46
N TYR A 24 9.07 -0.03 3.53
CA TYR A 24 7.89 -0.05 4.39
C TYR A 24 7.55 -1.45 4.94
N ALA A 25 8.55 -2.26 5.31
CA ALA A 25 8.29 -3.49 6.05
C ALA A 25 8.14 -3.15 7.53
N THR A 26 6.90 -2.91 7.94
CA THR A 26 6.45 -3.20 9.30
C THR A 26 6.21 -4.71 9.39
N LEU A 27 6.67 -5.28 10.51
CA LEU A 27 6.88 -6.72 10.81
C LEU A 27 8.27 -7.21 10.40
N VAL A 28 9.20 -6.99 11.32
CA VAL A 28 10.37 -7.84 11.45
C VAL A 28 10.14 -8.60 12.76
N GLU A 29 9.57 -9.81 12.69
CA GLU A 29 10.13 -10.87 13.53
C GLU A 29 11.55 -11.06 12.98
N THR A 30 12.50 -10.30 13.53
CA THR A 30 13.90 -10.67 13.33
C THR A 30 14.06 -11.94 14.15
N GLU A 31 14.30 -13.06 13.49
CA GLU A 31 15.29 -13.99 14.02
C GLU A 31 16.54 -13.14 14.27
N VAL A 32 16.72 -12.75 15.53
CA VAL A 32 17.95 -12.16 16.01
C VAL A 32 18.97 -13.27 15.81
N LYS A 33 19.77 -13.19 14.75
CA LYS A 33 21.05 -13.87 14.77
C LYS A 33 21.78 -13.27 15.97
N HIS A 34 22.05 -14.11 16.96
CA HIS A 34 22.82 -13.76 18.14
C HIS A 34 24.15 -13.13 17.70
N GLU A 35 24.20 -11.81 17.65
CA GLU A 35 25.45 -11.08 17.86
C GLU A 35 25.62 -11.05 19.38
N ASN A 36 26.68 -11.71 19.86
CA ASN A 36 27.09 -11.72 21.26
C ASN A 36 27.41 -10.28 21.70
N HIS A 37 26.39 -9.54 22.12
CA HIS A 37 26.55 -8.30 22.85
C HIS A 37 26.56 -8.63 24.34
N THR A 38 27.76 -8.79 24.90
CA THR A 38 28.01 -8.66 26.33
C THR A 38 27.78 -7.20 26.72
N GLY A 39 26.60 -6.90 27.26
CA GLY A 39 26.27 -5.55 27.74
C GLY A 39 24.77 -5.39 27.99
N TYR A 40 24.27 -5.94 29.10
CA TYR A 40 22.96 -5.56 29.64
C TYR A 40 23.03 -4.12 30.16
N GLN A 41 22.91 -3.13 29.27
CA GLN A 41 22.51 -1.80 29.68
C GLN A 41 21.00 -1.86 29.99
N THR A 42 20.67 -1.76 31.27
CA THR A 42 19.32 -1.50 31.75
C THR A 42 18.87 -0.13 31.23
N ASN A 43 18.17 -0.12 30.09
CA ASN A 43 17.45 1.05 29.62
C ASN A 43 16.32 1.38 30.61
N LEU A 44 16.63 2.09 31.69
CA LEU A 44 15.64 2.65 32.59
C LEU A 44 14.82 3.68 31.79
N LEU A 45 13.55 3.37 31.55
CA LEU A 45 12.62 4.32 30.96
C LEU A 45 12.53 5.56 31.88
N PRO A 46 12.47 6.78 31.31
CA PRO A 46 12.36 7.99 32.11
C PRO A 46 11.09 7.96 32.99
N PRO A 47 11.10 8.64 34.16
CA PRO A 47 9.94 8.73 35.03
C PRO A 47 8.71 9.28 34.29
N LEU A 48 7.53 8.72 34.59
CA LEU A 48 6.27 9.20 34.02
C LEU A 48 6.02 10.65 34.46
N SER A 49 5.67 11.51 33.51
CA SER A 49 5.35 12.92 33.78
C SER A 49 4.10 13.33 33.01
N LEU A 50 3.26 14.13 33.67
CA LEU A 50 2.10 14.78 33.04
C LEU A 50 2.48 16.12 32.39
N LYS A 51 3.65 16.68 32.70
CA LYS A 51 4.09 17.97 32.16
C LYS A 51 4.23 17.89 30.64
N ASN A 52 3.72 18.90 29.92
CA ASN A 52 3.74 19.00 28.45
C ASN A 52 3.01 17.87 27.69
N THR A 53 2.12 17.14 28.37
CA THR A 53 1.25 16.15 27.70
C THR A 53 -0.11 16.76 27.35
N ASN A 54 -0.82 16.10 26.44
CA ASN A 54 -2.21 16.38 26.13
C ASN A 54 -3.04 15.10 26.29
N ILE A 55 -4.36 15.18 26.15
CA ILE A 55 -5.28 14.03 26.30
C ILE A 55 -4.88 12.81 25.45
N ARG A 56 -4.21 13.00 24.30
CA ARG A 56 -3.67 11.92 23.46
C ARG A 56 -2.40 11.34 24.06
N THR A 57 -1.45 12.18 24.46
CA THR A 57 -0.08 11.79 24.86
C THR A 57 0.12 11.51 26.34
N GLU A 58 -0.82 11.87 27.21
CA GLU A 58 -0.72 11.54 28.63
C GLU A 58 -0.60 10.02 28.84
N PRO A 59 0.20 9.55 29.82
CA PRO A 59 0.33 8.14 30.14
C PRO A 59 -1.02 7.49 30.45
N LYS A 60 -1.25 6.30 29.89
CA LYS A 60 -2.48 5.51 30.09
C LYS A 60 -2.10 4.11 30.53
N HIS A 61 -2.80 3.59 31.54
CA HIS A 61 -2.52 2.28 32.13
C HIS A 61 -3.76 1.37 32.10
N ILE A 62 -3.52 0.07 31.99
CA ILE A 62 -4.55 -0.95 32.20
C ILE A 62 -4.54 -1.28 33.70
N VAL A 63 -5.67 -1.05 34.36
CA VAL A 63 -5.83 -1.27 35.81
C VAL A 63 -6.94 -2.30 36.02
N PHE A 64 -6.69 -3.29 36.86
CA PHE A 64 -7.69 -4.30 37.23
C PHE A 64 -8.76 -3.67 38.11
N LEU A 65 -10.03 -4.01 37.88
CA LEU A 65 -11.15 -3.44 38.64
C LEU A 65 -10.97 -3.64 40.16
N THR A 66 -10.46 -4.80 40.59
CA THR A 66 -10.18 -5.10 42.00
C THR A 66 -9.18 -4.12 42.64
N GLN A 67 -8.15 -3.70 41.89
CA GLN A 67 -7.18 -2.71 42.35
C GLN A 67 -7.74 -1.30 42.34
N LEU A 68 -8.54 -0.96 41.33
CA LEU A 68 -9.21 0.33 41.25
C LEU A 68 -10.18 0.55 42.41
N LEU A 69 -10.96 -0.47 42.76
CA LEU A 69 -11.95 -0.41 43.86
C LEU A 69 -11.32 -0.20 45.24
N LEU A 70 -10.00 -0.43 45.41
CA LEU A 70 -9.30 -0.10 46.66
C LEU A 70 -9.35 1.40 46.99
N LEU A 71 -9.50 2.26 45.97
CA LEU A 71 -9.56 3.71 46.13
C LEU A 71 -10.93 4.19 46.65
N PHE A 72 -11.96 3.35 46.60
CA PHE A 72 -13.35 3.69 46.93
C PHE A 72 -13.82 3.06 48.25
N LYS A 73 -12.89 2.69 49.14
CA LYS A 73 -13.21 2.09 50.46
C LYS A 73 -13.80 3.07 51.46
N PHE A 74 -13.79 4.37 51.17
CA PHE A 74 -14.33 5.44 51.99
C PHE A 74 -15.09 6.46 51.11
N CYS A 75 -16.03 7.19 51.69
CA CYS A 75 -16.75 8.26 51.01
C CYS A 75 -15.80 9.42 50.68
N HIS A 76 -15.67 9.79 49.41
CA HIS A 76 -14.80 10.90 49.02
C HIS A 76 -15.23 12.27 49.56
N ILE A 77 -16.50 12.40 50.00
CA ILE A 77 -17.08 13.64 50.53
C ILE A 77 -16.86 13.75 52.05
N CYS A 78 -17.36 12.81 52.85
CA CYS A 78 -17.32 12.89 54.33
C CYS A 78 -16.30 11.95 54.99
N LYS A 79 -15.55 11.17 54.22
CA LYS A 79 -14.53 10.20 54.67
C LYS A 79 -15.06 9.04 55.54
N ALA A 80 -16.37 8.84 55.64
CA ALA A 80 -16.94 7.67 56.29
C ALA A 80 -16.59 6.38 55.54
N ASP A 81 -16.32 5.31 56.27
CA ASP A 81 -15.94 4.02 55.71
C ASP A 81 -17.10 3.31 55.01
N THR A 82 -16.75 2.39 54.11
CA THR A 82 -17.68 1.42 53.50
C THR A 82 -18.89 2.07 52.79
N PRO A 83 -18.68 3.00 51.83
CA PRO A 83 -19.78 3.40 50.96
C PRO A 83 -20.23 2.19 50.11
N THR A 84 -21.48 2.21 49.66
CA THR A 84 -21.95 1.27 48.65
C THR A 84 -21.34 1.65 47.32
N VAL A 85 -20.73 0.69 46.61
CA VAL A 85 -20.00 0.94 45.36
C VAL A 85 -20.57 0.09 44.23
N GLU A 86 -20.92 0.76 43.13
CA GLU A 86 -21.35 0.12 41.89
C GLU A 86 -20.38 0.47 40.77
N ALA A 87 -19.90 -0.56 40.05
CA ALA A 87 -19.03 -0.39 38.90
C ALA A 87 -19.80 -0.68 37.60
N SER A 88 -19.64 0.18 36.62
CA SER A 88 -20.15 -0.02 35.25
C SER A 88 -19.12 0.45 34.23
N GLU A 89 -19.36 0.16 32.95
CA GLU A 89 -18.45 0.55 31.87
C GLU A 89 -19.16 1.14 30.66
N ASN A 90 -18.47 2.03 29.95
CA ASN A 90 -18.86 2.58 28.66
C ASN A 90 -17.70 2.48 27.67
N GLY A 91 -17.59 1.33 27.01
CA GLY A 91 -16.45 0.99 26.18
C GLY A 91 -15.20 0.88 27.04
N THR A 92 -14.23 1.76 26.82
CA THR A 92 -12.97 1.81 27.59
C THR A 92 -13.07 2.56 28.91
N GLN A 93 -14.20 3.24 29.20
CA GLN A 93 -14.38 3.99 30.44
C GLN A 93 -14.97 3.11 31.53
N ALA A 94 -14.26 2.93 32.64
CA ALA A 94 -14.87 2.54 33.91
C ALA A 94 -15.57 3.74 34.57
N ILE A 95 -16.76 3.48 35.12
CA ILE A 95 -17.61 4.43 35.84
C ILE A 95 -17.89 3.84 37.22
N ILE A 96 -17.52 4.55 38.27
CA ILE A 96 -17.72 4.13 39.65
C ILE A 96 -18.74 5.06 40.30
N ARG A 97 -19.87 4.51 40.70
CA ARG A 97 -20.89 5.20 41.49
C ARG A 97 -20.71 4.80 42.94
N THR A 98 -20.60 5.79 43.83
CA THR A 98 -20.53 5.55 45.27
C THR A 98 -21.70 6.23 45.97
N HIS A 99 -22.33 5.50 46.89
CA HIS A 99 -23.37 6.03 47.76
C HIS A 99 -22.90 5.97 49.21
N CYS A 100 -22.87 7.11 49.88
CA CYS A 100 -22.41 7.18 51.27
C CYS A 100 -23.46 6.60 52.22
N ASN A 101 -23.08 5.59 53.00
CA ASN A 101 -23.95 4.95 53.99
C ASN A 101 -24.04 5.72 55.32
N ASN A 102 -23.31 6.83 55.48
CA ASN A 102 -23.44 7.70 56.65
C ASN A 102 -24.76 8.50 56.55
N PRO A 103 -25.70 8.37 57.51
CA PRO A 103 -26.97 9.08 57.49
C PRO A 103 -26.84 10.61 57.46
N LYS A 104 -25.75 11.16 57.99
CA LYS A 104 -25.48 12.61 57.97
C LYS A 104 -24.97 13.11 56.61
N CYS A 105 -24.51 12.21 55.75
CA CYS A 105 -23.98 12.54 54.43
C CYS A 105 -25.00 12.18 53.34
N ASN A 106 -25.34 10.89 53.20
CA ASN A 106 -26.29 10.35 52.23
C ASN A 106 -26.11 10.89 50.79
N LYS A 107 -24.87 11.25 50.42
CA LYS A 107 -24.54 11.79 49.10
C LYS A 107 -24.06 10.69 48.17
N GLU A 108 -24.36 10.89 46.90
CA GLU A 108 -23.85 10.11 45.78
C GLU A 108 -22.67 10.84 45.12
N ASP A 109 -21.68 10.08 44.66
CA ASP A 109 -20.58 10.57 43.84
C ASP A 109 -20.35 9.67 42.62
N LEU A 110 -19.97 10.28 41.49
CA LEU A 110 -19.70 9.61 40.22
C LEU A 110 -18.27 9.90 39.77
N TRP A 111 -17.46 8.85 39.73
CA TRP A 111 -16.10 8.92 39.23
C TRP A 111 -15.96 8.28 37.85
N TYR A 112 -15.14 8.91 37.01
CA TYR A 112 -14.84 8.45 35.66
C TYR A 112 -13.33 8.21 35.50
N SER A 113 -12.97 7.05 34.97
CA SER A 113 -11.56 6.69 34.69
C SER A 113 -10.87 7.50 33.61
N GLN A 114 -11.62 8.30 32.85
CA GLN A 114 -11.09 9.10 31.76
C GLN A 114 -11.97 10.31 31.46
N PRO A 115 -11.38 11.41 30.96
CA PRO A 115 -12.11 12.60 30.56
C PRO A 115 -12.93 12.38 29.27
N GLN A 116 -13.73 13.38 28.91
CA GLN A 116 -14.36 13.48 27.60
C GLN A 116 -13.45 14.22 26.62
N MET A 117 -13.61 13.96 25.32
CA MET A 117 -12.97 14.74 24.27
C MET A 117 -13.51 16.20 24.28
N PRO A 118 -12.65 17.23 24.18
CA PRO A 118 -13.11 18.62 24.13
C PRO A 118 -14.19 18.85 23.06
N GLY A 119 -15.26 19.55 23.43
CA GLY A 119 -16.38 19.85 22.54
C GLY A 119 -17.25 18.66 22.13
N LEU A 120 -16.95 17.44 22.63
CA LEU A 120 -17.71 16.23 22.35
C LEU A 120 -18.14 15.53 23.65
N LYS A 121 -19.38 15.05 23.69
CA LYS A 121 -19.86 14.13 24.74
C LYS A 121 -19.38 12.69 24.46
N ILE A 122 -18.10 12.50 24.15
CA ILE A 122 -17.48 11.22 23.84
C ILE A 122 -16.31 10.99 24.78
N THR A 123 -16.20 9.80 25.36
CA THR A 123 -15.10 9.44 26.24
C THR A 123 -13.77 9.40 25.46
N ALA A 124 -12.71 9.94 26.05
CA ALA A 124 -11.44 10.15 25.36
C ALA A 124 -10.85 8.86 24.78
N GLY A 125 -10.75 7.80 25.59
CA GLY A 125 -10.21 6.51 25.17
C GLY A 125 -11.01 5.85 24.06
N ASN A 126 -12.35 5.98 24.04
CA ASN A 126 -13.16 5.44 22.96
C ASN A 126 -12.84 6.11 21.62
N PHE A 127 -12.69 7.44 21.62
CA PHE A 127 -12.31 8.20 20.43
C PHE A 127 -10.86 7.92 20.02
N LEU A 128 -9.92 8.00 20.96
CA LEU A 128 -8.50 7.82 20.72
C LEU A 128 -8.17 6.40 20.26
N LEU A 129 -8.84 5.37 20.79
CA LEU A 129 -8.70 4.00 20.32
C LEU A 129 -9.15 3.88 18.85
N ALA A 130 -10.32 4.44 18.52
CA ALA A 130 -10.85 4.39 17.15
C ALA A 130 -9.95 5.17 16.16
N LEU A 131 -9.47 6.35 16.55
CA LEU A 131 -8.52 7.15 15.78
C LEU A 131 -7.20 6.38 15.58
N SER A 132 -6.62 5.84 16.65
CA SER A 132 -5.34 5.13 16.61
C SER A 132 -5.39 3.88 15.73
N ILE A 133 -6.46 3.09 15.82
CA ILE A 133 -6.67 1.93 14.94
C ILE A 133 -6.64 2.37 13.48
N LEU A 134 -7.26 3.49 13.14
CA LEU A 134 -7.32 3.97 11.75
C LEU A 134 -5.96 4.52 11.27
N LEU A 135 -5.31 5.35 12.08
CA LEU A 135 -4.02 5.97 11.77
C LEU A 135 -2.85 4.97 11.72
N ALA A 136 -2.96 3.85 12.42
CA ALA A 136 -2.01 2.75 12.39
C ALA A 136 -2.34 1.69 11.31
N GLY A 137 -3.32 1.94 10.42
CA GLY A 137 -3.73 0.96 9.40
C GLY A 137 -4.35 -0.32 9.97
N GLY A 138 -4.73 -0.33 11.26
CA GLY A 138 -5.19 -1.50 11.98
C GLY A 138 -6.59 -2.00 11.59
N SER A 139 -6.86 -3.25 11.98
CA SER A 139 -8.18 -3.88 11.90
C SER A 139 -8.88 -3.79 13.25
N ALA A 140 -9.97 -3.02 13.32
CA ALA A 140 -10.77 -2.89 14.55
C ALA A 140 -11.27 -4.26 15.05
N THR A 141 -11.68 -5.15 14.14
CA THR A 141 -12.10 -6.51 14.51
C THR A 141 -10.99 -7.28 15.22
N LYS A 142 -9.74 -7.21 14.71
CA LYS A 142 -8.61 -7.89 15.36
C LYS A 142 -8.25 -7.25 16.70
N VAL A 143 -8.21 -5.92 16.77
CA VAL A 143 -7.89 -5.20 18.01
C VAL A 143 -8.93 -5.47 19.08
N PHE A 144 -10.22 -5.39 18.75
CA PHE A 144 -11.29 -5.64 19.71
C PHE A 144 -11.33 -7.12 20.14
N LYS A 145 -11.01 -8.04 19.23
CA LYS A 145 -10.86 -9.46 19.59
C LYS A 145 -9.71 -9.68 20.57
N LEU A 146 -8.58 -9.02 20.37
CA LEU A 146 -7.44 -9.05 21.30
C LEU A 146 -7.85 -8.50 22.68
N LEU A 147 -8.49 -7.33 22.73
CA LEU A 147 -8.95 -6.75 23.99
C LEU A 147 -9.96 -7.68 24.71
N SER A 148 -10.85 -8.34 23.95
CA SER A 148 -11.81 -9.29 24.52
C SER A 148 -11.15 -10.54 25.11
N PHE A 149 -10.04 -11.02 24.54
CA PHE A 149 -9.29 -12.15 25.11
C PHE A 149 -8.62 -11.79 26.44
N MET A 150 -8.27 -10.51 26.63
CA MET A 150 -7.71 -10.01 27.88
C MET A 150 -8.78 -9.59 28.91
N GLY A 151 -10.07 -9.58 28.54
CA GLY A 151 -11.15 -9.06 29.40
C GLY A 151 -11.16 -7.54 29.53
N ILE A 152 -10.61 -6.80 28.55
CA ILE A 152 -10.59 -5.33 28.57
C ILE A 152 -11.87 -4.78 27.91
N GLY A 153 -12.63 -3.98 28.66
CA GLY A 153 -13.78 -3.23 28.17
C GLY A 153 -13.44 -2.36 26.96
N CYS A 154 -14.25 -2.45 25.91
CA CYS A 154 -13.99 -1.76 24.64
C CYS A 154 -15.30 -1.40 23.92
N VAL A 155 -15.25 -0.37 23.08
CA VAL A 155 -16.39 -0.02 22.21
C VAL A 155 -16.78 -1.15 21.28
N SER A 156 -18.07 -1.22 20.94
CA SER A 156 -18.56 -2.14 19.91
C SER A 156 -18.08 -1.74 18.50
N LEU A 157 -18.05 -2.71 17.58
CA LEU A 157 -17.82 -2.44 16.15
C LEU A 157 -18.84 -1.43 15.58
N LYS A 158 -20.10 -1.47 16.04
CA LYS A 158 -21.14 -0.52 15.64
C LYS A 158 -20.74 0.91 16.01
N THR A 159 -20.26 1.13 17.23
CA THR A 159 -19.77 2.43 17.70
C THR A 159 -18.54 2.88 16.93
N PHE A 160 -17.57 1.98 16.70
CA PHE A 160 -16.39 2.27 15.89
C PHE A 160 -16.75 2.73 14.47
N PHE A 161 -17.60 1.98 13.77
CA PHE A 161 -18.02 2.35 12.40
C PHE A 161 -18.85 3.64 12.38
N LYS A 162 -19.62 3.93 13.44
CA LYS A 162 -20.27 5.23 13.60
C LYS A 162 -19.22 6.34 13.67
N TYR A 163 -18.22 6.24 14.57
CA TYR A 163 -17.14 7.22 14.68
C TYR A 163 -16.40 7.42 13.37
N GLN A 164 -16.08 6.34 12.65
CA GLN A 164 -15.47 6.44 11.33
C GLN A 164 -16.28 7.33 10.39
N ARG A 165 -17.57 7.04 10.23
CA ARG A 165 -18.43 7.77 9.27
C ARG A 165 -18.63 9.23 9.63
N ILE A 166 -18.92 9.53 10.89
CA ILE A 166 -19.40 10.86 11.29
C ILE A 166 -18.30 11.76 11.88
N LYS A 167 -17.11 11.24 12.15
CA LYS A 167 -16.01 11.99 12.80
C LYS A 167 -14.67 11.75 12.12
N LEU A 168 -14.21 10.50 12.06
CA LEU A 168 -12.81 10.22 11.68
C LEU A 168 -12.56 10.35 10.18
N PHE A 169 -13.45 9.87 9.31
CA PHE A 169 -13.29 10.05 7.85
C PHE A 169 -13.38 11.53 7.44
N PRO A 170 -14.38 12.31 7.90
CA PRO A 170 -14.40 13.75 7.65
C PRO A 170 -13.14 14.47 8.15
N LEU A 171 -12.65 14.11 9.35
CA LEU A 171 -11.40 14.64 9.90
C LEU A 171 -10.20 14.36 8.99
N ILE A 172 -10.03 13.11 8.56
CA ILE A 172 -8.92 12.71 7.67
C ILE A 172 -9.00 13.44 6.34
N TYR A 173 -10.21 13.59 5.79
CA TYR A 173 -10.45 14.33 4.57
C TYR A 173 -10.11 15.82 4.72
N LEU A 174 -10.57 16.46 5.80
CA LEU A 174 -10.27 17.86 6.10
C LEU A 174 -8.76 18.10 6.24
N TYR A 175 -8.07 17.22 6.97
CA TYR A 175 -6.61 17.26 7.08
C TYR A 175 -5.94 17.12 5.71
N TRP A 176 -6.37 16.16 4.90
CA TRP A 176 -5.83 15.96 3.55
C TRP A 176 -6.00 17.19 2.67
N GLN A 177 -7.16 17.85 2.71
CA GLN A 177 -7.37 19.07 1.94
C GLN A 177 -6.37 20.15 2.33
N LYS A 178 -6.18 20.40 3.63
CA LYS A 178 -5.22 21.40 4.14
C LYS A 178 -3.78 21.02 3.75
N TYR A 179 -3.39 19.76 3.99
CA TYR A 179 -2.06 19.22 3.67
C TYR A 179 -1.76 19.27 2.16
N GLN A 180 -2.70 18.83 1.32
CA GLN A 180 -2.57 18.82 -0.12
C GLN A 180 -2.51 20.25 -0.69
N SER A 181 -3.37 21.17 -0.25
CA SER A 181 -3.34 22.55 -0.73
C SER A 181 -2.00 23.22 -0.48
N GLN A 182 -1.39 23.03 0.69
CA GLN A 182 -0.05 23.54 1.00
C GLN A 182 1.03 22.93 0.10
N MET A 183 0.96 21.62 -0.13
CA MET A 183 1.88 20.90 -1.01
C MET A 183 1.74 21.37 -2.47
N LEU A 184 0.52 21.50 -2.98
CA LEU A 184 0.26 21.94 -4.35
C LEU A 184 0.62 23.41 -4.58
N ALA A 185 0.42 24.28 -3.59
CA ALA A 185 0.85 25.67 -3.66
C ALA A 185 2.37 25.79 -3.86
N LYS A 186 3.16 24.99 -3.12
CA LYS A 186 4.62 24.91 -3.29
C LYS A 186 5.03 24.42 -4.68
N LEU A 187 4.30 23.45 -5.24
CA LEU A 187 4.56 22.96 -6.59
C LEU A 187 4.18 23.98 -7.67
N LYS A 188 3.10 24.73 -7.46
CA LYS A 188 2.64 25.78 -8.38
C LYS A 188 3.62 26.94 -8.45
N SER A 189 4.33 27.26 -7.36
CA SER A 189 5.38 28.28 -7.36
C SER A 189 6.65 27.89 -8.12
N LEU A 190 6.79 26.62 -8.53
CA LEU A 190 7.93 26.21 -9.35
C LEU A 190 7.76 26.76 -10.77
N GLN A 191 8.73 27.55 -11.22
CA GLN A 191 8.73 28.11 -12.58
C GLN A 191 8.93 27.04 -13.66
N THR A 192 9.59 25.93 -13.31
CA THR A 192 9.87 24.82 -14.23
C THR A 192 8.75 23.78 -14.24
N GLY A 193 8.48 23.19 -15.40
CA GLY A 193 7.56 22.07 -15.52
C GLY A 193 7.94 20.91 -14.60
N ILE A 194 6.98 20.42 -13.80
CA ILE A 194 7.21 19.31 -12.88
C ILE A 194 7.23 17.98 -13.63
N VAL A 195 8.01 17.04 -13.11
CA VAL A 195 8.02 15.65 -13.55
C VAL A 195 7.15 14.84 -12.60
N ILE A 196 6.13 14.17 -13.12
CA ILE A 196 5.24 13.30 -12.38
C ILE A 196 5.25 11.88 -12.94
N ALA A 197 4.94 10.91 -12.09
CA ALA A 197 4.71 9.53 -12.46
C ALA A 197 3.33 9.07 -11.97
N GLY A 198 2.71 8.15 -12.69
CA GLY A 198 1.39 7.63 -12.37
C GLY A 198 1.30 6.11 -12.46
N ASP A 199 0.57 5.51 -11.53
CA ASP A 199 0.28 4.07 -11.54
C ASP A 199 -1.12 3.77 -11.00
N GLY A 200 -1.74 2.74 -11.57
CA GLY A 200 -3.09 2.27 -11.29
C GLY A 200 -3.10 1.06 -10.36
N ARG A 201 -4.04 1.01 -9.41
CA ARG A 201 -4.21 -0.11 -8.49
C ARG A 201 -5.68 -0.43 -8.24
N HIS A 202 -6.00 -1.72 -8.30
CA HIS A 202 -7.31 -2.25 -7.93
C HIS A 202 -7.34 -2.83 -6.50
N ASP A 203 -8.51 -2.77 -5.87
CA ASP A 203 -8.75 -3.16 -4.47
C ASP A 203 -8.80 -4.67 -4.24
N SER A 204 -9.20 -5.47 -5.22
CA SER A 204 -9.19 -6.94 -5.14
C SER A 204 -8.26 -7.56 -6.19
N MET A 205 -8.07 -8.88 -6.09
CA MET A 205 -7.39 -9.67 -7.12
C MET A 205 -8.40 -10.30 -8.07
N GLY A 206 -8.08 -10.34 -9.37
CA GLY A 206 -8.92 -10.95 -10.40
C GLY A 206 -9.97 -10.01 -11.00
N HIS A 207 -11.02 -10.57 -11.60
CA HIS A 207 -12.03 -9.82 -12.36
C HIS A 207 -13.16 -9.20 -11.51
N SER A 208 -13.00 -9.18 -10.18
CA SER A 208 -14.02 -8.74 -9.20
C SER A 208 -13.69 -7.42 -8.51
N ALA A 209 -12.76 -6.61 -9.06
CA ALA A 209 -12.40 -5.31 -8.51
C ALA A 209 -13.64 -4.40 -8.39
N LYS A 210 -13.84 -3.85 -7.19
CA LYS A 210 -14.89 -2.87 -6.89
C LYS A 210 -14.36 -1.45 -7.08
N PHE A 211 -13.10 -1.22 -6.72
CA PHE A 211 -12.46 0.08 -6.82
C PHE A 211 -11.15 0.00 -7.61
N GLY A 212 -10.90 1.02 -8.42
CA GLY A 212 -9.61 1.32 -9.04
C GLY A 212 -9.15 2.70 -8.59
N ALA A 213 -7.92 2.81 -8.12
CA ALA A 213 -7.29 4.08 -7.79
C ALA A 213 -6.14 4.36 -8.76
N TYR A 214 -5.99 5.61 -9.21
CA TYR A 214 -4.81 6.07 -9.92
C TYR A 214 -4.08 7.08 -9.05
N THR A 215 -2.79 6.86 -8.82
CA THR A 215 -2.00 7.68 -7.88
C THR A 215 -0.91 8.43 -8.62
N ILE A 216 -0.77 9.72 -8.33
CA ILE A 216 0.25 10.59 -8.91
C ILE A 216 1.36 10.86 -7.89
N PHE A 217 2.57 10.46 -8.26
CA PHE A 217 3.81 10.77 -7.56
C PHE A 217 4.53 11.91 -8.27
N CYS A 218 4.84 12.99 -7.56
CA CYS A 218 5.73 14.03 -8.10
C CYS A 218 7.17 13.59 -7.89
N ARG A 219 7.98 13.61 -8.94
CA ARG A 219 9.40 13.25 -8.87
C ARG A 219 10.27 14.48 -8.61
N THR A 220 9.85 15.67 -9.06
CA THR A 220 10.53 16.94 -8.76
C THR A 220 10.59 17.19 -7.25
N VAL A 221 9.46 16.98 -6.56
CA VAL A 221 9.40 16.95 -5.10
C VAL A 221 8.81 15.58 -4.71
N PRO A 222 9.64 14.63 -4.25
CA PRO A 222 9.23 13.23 -4.13
C PRO A 222 8.18 13.04 -3.05
N MET A 223 6.92 13.07 -3.47
CA MET A 223 5.73 12.92 -2.65
C MET A 223 4.56 12.45 -3.53
N ILE A 224 3.62 11.72 -2.94
CA ILE A 224 2.30 11.51 -3.52
C ILE A 224 1.53 12.82 -3.42
N ILE A 225 1.18 13.39 -4.58
CA ILE A 225 0.55 14.71 -4.66
C ILE A 225 -0.96 14.65 -4.84
N HIS A 226 -1.46 13.58 -5.45
CA HIS A 226 -2.88 13.37 -5.71
C HIS A 226 -3.17 11.90 -6.01
N PHE A 227 -4.43 11.51 -5.83
CA PHE A 227 -4.98 10.26 -6.35
C PHE A 227 -6.47 10.43 -6.65
N SER A 228 -6.98 9.65 -7.59
CA SER A 228 -8.43 9.50 -7.78
C SER A 228 -8.86 8.07 -7.52
N LEU A 229 -10.03 7.90 -6.90
CA LEU A 229 -10.65 6.61 -6.60
C LEU A 229 -11.97 6.48 -7.36
N VAL A 230 -12.05 5.47 -8.22
CA VAL A 230 -13.20 5.17 -9.07
C VAL A 230 -13.82 3.84 -8.65
N GLN A 231 -15.15 3.79 -8.55
CA GLN A 231 -15.92 2.56 -8.37
C GLN A 231 -16.32 1.96 -9.73
N ARG A 232 -16.40 0.64 -9.81
CA ARG A 232 -16.69 -0.09 -11.06
C ARG A 232 -17.93 0.40 -11.79
N ASN A 233 -19.02 0.72 -11.10
CA ASN A 233 -20.25 1.21 -11.73
C ASN A 233 -20.09 2.58 -12.42
N GLN A 234 -18.99 3.30 -12.20
CA GLN A 234 -18.69 4.57 -12.90
C GLN A 234 -17.95 4.35 -14.23
N ALA A 235 -17.33 3.18 -14.46
CA ALA A 235 -16.48 2.93 -15.64
C ALA A 235 -16.69 1.55 -16.31
N GLY A 236 -17.43 0.63 -15.68
CA GLY A 236 -17.77 -0.70 -16.19
C GLY A 236 -16.69 -1.78 -15.98
N SER A 237 -15.42 -1.48 -16.28
CA SER A 237 -14.32 -2.47 -16.27
C SER A 237 -13.04 -1.98 -15.58
N SER A 238 -12.15 -2.90 -15.19
CA SER A 238 -10.90 -2.55 -14.51
C SER A 238 -9.97 -1.63 -15.32
N PRO A 239 -9.74 -1.86 -16.63
CA PRO A 239 -8.96 -0.93 -17.46
C PRO A 239 -9.64 0.43 -17.62
N ALA A 240 -10.97 0.45 -17.73
CA ALA A 240 -11.72 1.70 -17.83
C ALA A 240 -11.68 2.51 -16.53
N MET A 241 -11.74 1.85 -15.36
CA MET A 241 -11.55 2.51 -14.06
C MET A 241 -10.18 3.17 -13.96
N GLU A 242 -9.13 2.49 -14.41
CA GLU A 242 -7.76 3.01 -14.38
C GLU A 242 -7.63 4.26 -15.27
N PHE A 243 -8.16 4.20 -16.50
CA PHE A 243 -8.16 5.34 -17.40
C PHE A 243 -8.98 6.53 -16.87
N LEU A 244 -10.19 6.27 -16.33
CA LEU A 244 -11.03 7.32 -15.76
C LEU A 244 -10.37 7.98 -14.54
N ALA A 245 -9.77 7.18 -13.65
CA ALA A 245 -9.06 7.70 -12.49
C ALA A 245 -7.83 8.52 -12.89
N PHE A 246 -7.07 8.08 -13.91
CA PHE A 246 -5.98 8.85 -14.50
C PHE A 246 -6.48 10.20 -15.05
N LYS A 247 -7.55 10.18 -15.85
CA LYS A 247 -8.14 11.40 -16.42
C LYS A 247 -8.53 12.41 -15.33
N GLN A 248 -9.23 11.95 -14.29
CA GLN A 248 -9.61 12.79 -13.15
C GLN A 248 -8.39 13.38 -12.42
N CYS A 249 -7.30 12.61 -12.28
CA CYS A 249 -6.07 13.14 -11.70
C CYS A 249 -5.47 14.27 -12.55
N MET A 250 -5.36 14.07 -13.86
CA MET A 250 -4.79 15.06 -14.76
C MET A 250 -5.66 16.32 -14.82
N GLU A 251 -6.98 16.17 -14.92
CA GLU A 251 -7.93 17.29 -14.88
C GLU A 251 -7.81 18.10 -13.59
N PHE A 252 -7.72 17.44 -12.44
CA PHE A 252 -7.54 18.12 -11.15
C PHE A 252 -6.23 18.92 -11.09
N LEU A 253 -5.12 18.31 -11.49
CA LEU A 253 -3.80 18.96 -11.41
C LEU A 253 -3.67 20.13 -12.40
N THR A 254 -4.21 19.98 -13.61
CA THR A 254 -4.26 21.05 -14.61
C THR A 254 -5.19 22.18 -14.18
N ALA A 255 -6.37 21.86 -13.64
CA ALA A 255 -7.32 22.86 -13.14
C ALA A 255 -6.76 23.66 -11.96
N TYR A 256 -5.95 23.04 -11.09
CA TYR A 256 -5.23 23.76 -10.04
C TYR A 256 -4.17 24.73 -10.60
N GLY A 257 -3.72 24.50 -11.83
CA GLY A 257 -2.72 25.31 -12.53
C GLY A 257 -1.28 24.82 -12.31
N LEU A 258 -1.06 23.52 -12.15
CA LEU A 258 0.29 22.97 -12.12
C LEU A 258 0.86 22.86 -13.54
N ASN A 259 2.08 23.38 -13.72
CA ASN A 259 2.83 23.21 -14.96
C ASN A 259 3.44 21.80 -15.02
N ILE A 260 2.80 20.87 -15.72
CA ILE A 260 3.27 19.49 -15.87
C ILE A 260 4.13 19.38 -17.13
N GLY A 261 5.45 19.25 -16.97
CA GLY A 261 6.36 19.12 -18.10
C GLY A 261 6.53 17.69 -18.59
N THR A 262 6.49 16.71 -17.69
CA THR A 262 6.73 15.30 -18.03
C THR A 262 5.86 14.38 -17.19
N PHE A 263 5.29 13.37 -17.85
CA PHE A 263 4.53 12.29 -17.24
C PHE A 263 5.16 10.93 -17.56
N ILE A 264 5.34 10.10 -16.53
CA ILE A 264 5.87 8.74 -16.65
C ILE A 264 4.79 7.76 -16.22
N SER A 265 4.47 6.78 -17.06
CA SER A 265 3.44 5.79 -16.73
C SER A 265 3.74 4.39 -17.23
N ASP A 266 2.88 3.47 -16.82
CA ASP A 266 2.77 2.17 -17.45
C ASP A 266 2.27 2.22 -18.88
N ARG A 267 2.44 1.09 -19.58
CA ARG A 267 2.00 0.90 -20.97
C ARG A 267 0.50 0.60 -21.06
N HIS A 268 -0.34 1.52 -20.59
CA HIS A 268 -1.79 1.44 -20.74
C HIS A 268 -2.22 2.10 -22.06
N ALA A 269 -2.92 1.36 -22.93
CA ALA A 269 -3.26 1.82 -24.29
C ALA A 269 -4.09 3.11 -24.31
N SER A 270 -5.16 3.19 -23.51
CA SER A 270 -6.01 4.39 -23.45
C SER A 270 -5.29 5.62 -22.89
N ILE A 271 -4.44 5.45 -21.88
CA ILE A 271 -3.61 6.53 -21.32
C ILE A 271 -2.63 7.02 -22.38
N ALA A 272 -1.91 6.12 -23.06
CA ALA A 272 -0.98 6.49 -24.12
C ALA A 272 -1.69 7.23 -25.29
N SER A 273 -2.88 6.78 -25.67
CA SER A 273 -3.70 7.47 -26.69
C SER A 273 -4.10 8.88 -26.24
N HIS A 274 -4.55 9.03 -24.99
CA HIS A 274 -4.94 10.33 -24.43
C HIS A 274 -3.75 11.29 -24.29
N MET A 275 -2.60 10.79 -23.84
CA MET A 275 -1.36 11.59 -23.80
C MET A 275 -0.98 12.08 -25.19
N LYS A 276 -1.06 11.22 -26.22
CA LYS A 276 -0.73 11.59 -27.60
C LYS A 276 -1.69 12.60 -28.21
N ASN A 277 -3.00 12.42 -27.98
CA ASN A 277 -4.03 13.15 -28.73
C ASN A 277 -4.61 14.36 -27.97
N VAL A 278 -4.57 14.36 -26.64
CA VAL A 278 -5.19 15.40 -25.80
C VAL A 278 -4.18 16.15 -24.96
N LEU A 279 -3.21 15.45 -24.36
CA LEU A 279 -2.18 16.05 -23.50
C LEU A 279 -0.81 16.08 -24.19
N SER A 280 -0.79 16.37 -25.50
CA SER A 280 0.41 16.32 -26.36
C SER A 280 1.50 17.32 -25.99
N HIS A 281 1.15 18.36 -25.24
CA HIS A 281 2.08 19.34 -24.68
C HIS A 281 2.90 18.78 -23.51
N ILE A 282 2.50 17.66 -22.92
CA ILE A 282 3.22 16.98 -21.83
C ILE A 282 4.09 15.88 -22.43
N VAL A 283 5.39 15.88 -22.12
CA VAL A 283 6.28 14.80 -22.53
C VAL A 283 5.88 13.51 -21.83
N HIS A 284 5.55 12.47 -22.59
CA HIS A 284 5.12 11.18 -22.04
C HIS A 284 6.19 10.11 -22.21
N TYR A 285 6.60 9.49 -21.10
CA TYR A 285 7.50 8.34 -21.10
C TYR A 285 6.88 7.10 -20.49
N PHE A 286 7.36 5.93 -20.91
CA PHE A 286 7.04 4.66 -20.28
C PHE A 286 8.03 4.27 -19.19
N ASP A 287 7.51 3.61 -18.16
CA ASP A 287 8.32 2.98 -17.13
C ASP A 287 9.25 1.90 -17.71
N ILE A 288 10.56 2.11 -17.53
CA ILE A 288 11.61 1.16 -17.91
C ILE A 288 11.45 -0.18 -17.19
N TRP A 289 11.00 -0.20 -15.94
CA TRP A 289 10.86 -1.43 -15.16
C TRP A 289 9.86 -2.39 -15.81
N HIS A 290 8.71 -1.88 -16.25
CA HIS A 290 7.68 -2.71 -16.90
C HIS A 290 8.18 -3.23 -18.25
N LEU A 291 8.96 -2.43 -18.99
CA LEU A 291 9.64 -2.87 -20.22
C LEU A 291 10.66 -3.98 -19.95
N LYS A 292 11.50 -3.80 -18.94
CA LYS A 292 12.49 -4.79 -18.49
C LYS A 292 11.82 -6.11 -18.11
N LYS A 293 10.73 -6.06 -17.34
CA LYS A 293 9.94 -7.25 -16.94
C LYS A 293 9.36 -7.97 -18.16
N LYS A 294 8.89 -7.22 -19.16
CA LYS A 294 8.40 -7.78 -20.43
C LYS A 294 9.52 -8.47 -21.21
N ILE A 295 10.68 -7.84 -21.39
CA ILE A 295 11.85 -8.45 -22.05
C ILE A 295 12.26 -9.73 -21.33
N ARG A 296 12.42 -9.68 -20.00
CA ARG A 296 12.74 -10.86 -19.18
C ARG A 296 11.79 -12.01 -19.45
N LYS A 297 10.48 -11.75 -19.43
CA LYS A 297 9.44 -12.77 -19.64
C LYS A 297 9.56 -13.41 -21.02
N VAL A 298 9.76 -12.62 -22.07
CA VAL A 298 9.89 -13.12 -23.45
C VAL A 298 11.17 -13.94 -23.60
N LEU A 299 12.32 -13.40 -23.21
CA LEU A 299 13.60 -14.10 -23.34
C LEU A 299 13.69 -15.35 -22.46
N SER A 300 13.10 -15.32 -21.25
CA SER A 300 13.02 -16.50 -20.38
C SER A 300 12.17 -17.62 -20.97
N LYS A 301 11.18 -17.29 -21.81
CA LYS A 301 10.38 -18.30 -22.52
C LYS A 301 11.22 -18.94 -23.63
N ILE A 302 11.96 -18.13 -24.38
CA ILE A 302 12.85 -18.61 -25.46
C ILE A 302 13.95 -19.49 -24.88
N ALA A 303 14.61 -19.07 -23.80
CA ALA A 303 15.70 -19.80 -23.16
C ALA A 303 15.31 -21.18 -22.61
N LYS A 304 14.01 -21.46 -22.44
CA LYS A 304 13.49 -22.77 -22.03
C LYS A 304 13.19 -23.71 -23.20
N THR A 305 13.36 -23.23 -24.42
CA THR A 305 13.16 -24.06 -25.62
C THR A 305 14.46 -24.81 -25.92
N LYS A 306 14.36 -26.08 -26.32
CA LYS A 306 15.51 -26.92 -26.66
C LYS A 306 16.42 -26.21 -27.67
N GLY A 307 17.71 -26.13 -27.37
CA GLY A 307 18.72 -25.48 -28.23
C GLY A 307 18.82 -23.96 -28.08
N CYS A 308 18.15 -23.36 -27.09
CA CYS A 308 18.20 -21.91 -26.80
C CYS A 308 18.71 -21.61 -25.37
N GLU A 309 19.21 -22.60 -24.64
CA GLU A 309 19.54 -22.53 -23.21
C GLU A 309 20.61 -21.48 -22.92
N GLU A 310 21.56 -21.28 -23.85
CA GLU A 310 22.63 -20.27 -23.72
C GLU A 310 22.12 -18.83 -23.66
N LEU A 311 20.88 -18.58 -24.11
CA LEU A 311 20.25 -17.27 -23.99
C LEU A 311 20.05 -16.84 -22.52
N ALA A 312 19.95 -17.78 -21.59
CA ALA A 312 19.72 -17.50 -20.18
C ALA A 312 20.78 -16.55 -19.59
N ALA A 313 22.05 -16.71 -20.00
CA ALA A 313 23.16 -15.87 -19.58
C ALA A 313 23.04 -14.41 -20.09
N TRP A 314 22.30 -14.19 -21.18
CA TRP A 314 22.14 -12.90 -21.85
C TRP A 314 20.91 -12.10 -21.40
N ILE A 315 19.97 -12.70 -20.66
CA ILE A 315 18.75 -12.02 -20.20
C ILE A 315 19.08 -10.83 -19.30
N LYS A 316 19.90 -11.03 -18.26
CA LYS A 316 20.26 -9.97 -17.31
C LYS A 316 21.13 -8.87 -17.96
N PRO A 317 22.12 -9.19 -18.81
CA PRO A 317 22.77 -8.19 -19.66
C PRO A 317 21.81 -7.37 -20.50
N CYS A 318 20.84 -7.99 -21.18
CA CYS A 318 19.84 -7.30 -22.00
C CYS A 318 18.99 -6.31 -21.16
N GLU A 319 18.53 -6.75 -19.99
CA GLU A 319 17.80 -5.90 -19.04
C GLU A 319 18.60 -4.67 -18.61
N ARG A 320 19.90 -4.84 -18.32
CA ARG A 320 20.81 -3.74 -17.95
C ARG A 320 21.08 -2.82 -19.14
N HIS A 321 21.22 -3.39 -20.33
CA HIS A 321 21.44 -2.65 -21.57
C HIS A 321 20.25 -1.76 -21.92
N LEU A 322 19.01 -2.23 -21.73
CA LEU A 322 17.81 -1.40 -21.87
C LEU A 322 17.85 -0.20 -20.90
N HIS A 323 18.12 -0.47 -19.63
CA HIS A 323 18.20 0.59 -18.62
C HIS A 323 19.26 1.62 -18.98
N TRP A 324 20.46 1.16 -19.34
CA TRP A 324 21.56 2.02 -19.79
C TRP A 324 21.19 2.82 -21.05
N SER A 325 20.55 2.19 -22.04
CA SER A 325 20.17 2.85 -23.30
C SER A 325 19.25 4.05 -23.06
N ALA A 326 18.25 3.90 -22.18
CA ALA A 326 17.34 4.97 -21.81
C ALA A 326 18.02 6.02 -20.91
N THR A 327 18.64 5.60 -19.80
CA THR A 327 19.19 6.53 -18.79
C THR A 327 20.46 7.25 -19.20
N SER A 328 21.21 6.74 -20.19
CA SER A 328 22.35 7.45 -20.79
C SER A 328 21.93 8.42 -21.91
N THR A 329 20.64 8.54 -22.19
CA THR A 329 20.10 9.43 -23.23
C THR A 329 19.28 10.53 -22.56
N PHE A 330 19.97 11.50 -21.94
CA PHE A 330 19.37 12.49 -21.05
C PHE A 330 18.28 13.36 -21.70
N ASN A 331 18.40 13.64 -23.00
CA ASN A 331 17.38 14.38 -23.76
C ASN A 331 16.17 13.53 -24.16
N GLY A 332 16.16 12.24 -23.82
CA GLY A 332 15.07 11.32 -24.14
C GLY A 332 14.87 11.06 -25.63
N SER A 333 15.90 11.28 -26.47
CA SER A 333 15.81 11.06 -27.92
C SER A 333 15.46 9.61 -28.25
N GLU A 334 14.24 9.39 -28.75
CA GLU A 334 13.71 8.08 -29.10
C GLU A 334 14.62 7.30 -30.05
N ARG A 335 15.18 8.01 -31.04
CA ARG A 335 16.07 7.44 -32.06
C ARG A 335 17.37 6.94 -31.43
N VAL A 336 17.96 7.74 -30.52
CA VAL A 336 19.21 7.38 -29.84
C VAL A 336 19.00 6.25 -28.83
N ILE A 337 17.90 6.27 -28.07
CA ILE A 337 17.56 5.17 -27.15
C ILE A 337 17.44 3.85 -27.92
N TRP A 338 16.74 3.86 -29.05
CA TRP A 338 16.63 2.69 -29.90
C TRP A 338 17.96 2.27 -30.52
N ALA A 339 18.75 3.20 -31.07
CA ALA A 339 20.06 2.89 -31.65
C ALA A 339 21.00 2.21 -30.63
N LYS A 340 21.08 2.78 -29.42
CA LYS A 340 21.81 2.18 -28.29
C LYS A 340 21.30 0.79 -27.95
N PHE A 341 19.98 0.60 -27.84
CA PHE A 341 19.42 -0.70 -27.51
C PHE A 341 19.61 -1.73 -28.64
N LYS A 342 19.42 -1.33 -29.91
CA LYS A 342 19.60 -2.16 -31.11
C LYS A 342 21.02 -2.74 -31.17
N ALA A 343 22.03 -1.98 -30.73
CA ALA A 343 23.40 -2.46 -30.66
C ALA A 343 23.61 -3.70 -29.78
N PHE A 344 22.68 -4.02 -28.86
CA PHE A 344 22.71 -5.26 -28.09
C PHE A 344 22.78 -6.51 -28.99
N MET A 345 22.09 -6.51 -30.14
CA MET A 345 22.11 -7.64 -31.08
C MET A 345 23.48 -7.85 -31.71
N ASN A 346 24.27 -6.79 -31.93
CA ASN A 346 25.67 -6.93 -32.35
C ASN A 346 26.56 -7.40 -31.19
N HIS A 347 26.30 -6.85 -30.00
CA HIS A 347 27.09 -7.13 -28.80
C HIS A 347 27.04 -8.61 -28.38
N VAL A 348 25.88 -9.27 -28.47
CA VAL A 348 25.75 -10.70 -28.09
C VAL A 348 26.53 -11.66 -29.00
N VAL A 349 26.94 -11.21 -30.20
CA VAL A 349 27.77 -11.97 -31.15
C VAL A 349 29.22 -11.46 -31.20
N ASN A 350 29.65 -10.75 -30.14
CA ASN A 350 30.99 -10.18 -30.01
C ASN A 350 31.36 -9.12 -31.07
N LYS A 351 30.37 -8.49 -31.70
CA LYS A 351 30.60 -7.34 -32.59
C LYS A 351 30.42 -6.05 -31.79
N HIS A 352 31.49 -5.25 -31.69
CA HIS A 352 31.54 -4.05 -30.82
C HIS A 352 31.70 -2.71 -31.57
N SER A 353 31.87 -2.74 -32.88
CA SER A 353 32.01 -1.56 -33.75
C SER A 353 31.43 -1.83 -35.14
N ASN A 354 31.40 -0.80 -35.99
CA ASN A 354 30.89 -0.85 -37.35
C ASN A 354 29.45 -1.38 -37.41
N PHE A 355 28.60 -0.86 -36.51
CA PHE A 355 27.16 -1.13 -36.55
C PHE A 355 26.51 -0.34 -37.69
N GLU A 356 25.42 -0.87 -38.23
CA GLU A 356 24.68 -0.24 -39.33
C GLU A 356 24.06 1.10 -38.97
N ASP A 357 23.74 1.34 -37.69
CA ASP A 357 23.07 2.56 -37.25
C ASP A 357 24.11 3.64 -36.90
N PRO A 358 24.21 4.74 -37.67
CA PRO A 358 25.22 5.77 -37.44
C PRO A 358 24.99 6.55 -36.14
N LEU A 359 23.77 6.52 -35.56
CA LEU A 359 23.48 7.20 -34.29
C LEU A 359 24.17 6.55 -33.10
N PHE A 360 24.54 5.27 -33.21
CA PHE A 360 25.32 4.55 -32.22
C PHE A 360 26.06 3.41 -32.94
N ASN A 361 27.25 3.69 -33.46
CA ASN A 361 27.97 2.78 -34.35
C ASN A 361 29.06 1.92 -33.67
N LYS A 362 29.31 2.14 -32.38
CA LYS A 362 30.26 1.38 -31.56
C LYS A 362 29.83 1.30 -30.09
N CYS A 363 30.22 0.22 -29.41
CA CYS A 363 29.98 0.04 -27.99
C CYS A 363 30.73 1.09 -27.14
N ALA A 364 30.14 1.45 -25.99
CA ALA A 364 30.65 2.49 -25.09
C ALA A 364 31.26 1.92 -23.79
N HIS A 365 31.73 0.67 -23.82
CA HIS A 365 32.43 0.03 -22.71
C HIS A 365 33.89 -0.24 -23.08
N GLY A 366 34.75 -0.38 -22.07
CA GLY A 366 36.12 -0.85 -22.24
C GLY A 366 36.20 -2.35 -22.49
N HIS A 367 37.30 -2.97 -22.07
CA HIS A 367 37.48 -4.41 -22.15
C HIS A 367 36.38 -5.16 -21.37
N LEU A 368 35.92 -6.28 -21.93
CA LEU A 368 34.94 -7.16 -21.29
C LEU A 368 35.58 -8.50 -21.00
N GLU A 369 35.27 -9.03 -19.82
CA GLU A 369 35.60 -10.41 -19.48
C GLU A 369 35.06 -11.39 -20.55
N PRO A 370 35.82 -12.45 -20.86
CA PRO A 370 35.38 -13.49 -21.79
C PRO A 370 34.01 -14.06 -21.41
N ARG A 371 33.15 -14.19 -22.41
CA ARG A 371 31.78 -14.73 -22.27
C ARG A 371 31.48 -15.69 -23.40
N LYS A 372 30.48 -16.55 -23.19
CA LYS A 372 29.94 -17.39 -24.27
C LYS A 372 29.06 -16.55 -25.20
N TRP A 373 29.62 -16.17 -26.34
CA TRP A 373 28.93 -15.40 -27.38
C TRP A 373 27.97 -16.29 -28.18
N LEU A 374 26.89 -15.69 -28.68
CA LEU A 374 25.99 -16.35 -29.62
C LEU A 374 26.63 -16.37 -31.01
N ARG A 375 26.17 -17.29 -31.87
CA ARG A 375 26.58 -17.35 -33.28
C ARG A 375 25.52 -16.72 -34.18
N ILE A 376 25.92 -15.87 -35.11
CA ILE A 376 25.04 -15.34 -36.16
C ILE A 376 24.43 -16.51 -36.94
N GLY A 377 23.14 -16.42 -37.29
CA GLY A 377 22.40 -17.47 -37.99
C GLY A 377 21.99 -18.67 -37.13
N SER A 378 22.38 -18.73 -35.85
CA SER A 378 21.88 -19.77 -34.94
C SER A 378 20.41 -19.55 -34.61
N VAL A 379 19.67 -20.63 -34.36
CA VAL A 379 18.24 -20.58 -33.98
C VAL A 379 18.00 -19.66 -32.77
N VAL A 380 18.91 -19.66 -31.80
CA VAL A 380 18.82 -18.81 -30.60
C VAL A 380 19.03 -17.33 -30.92
N TYR A 381 19.96 -17.00 -31.82
CA TYR A 381 20.21 -15.62 -32.25
C TYR A 381 19.04 -15.05 -33.05
N GLU A 382 18.50 -15.81 -34.01
CA GLU A 382 17.35 -15.37 -34.81
C GLU A 382 16.12 -15.12 -33.93
N ARG A 383 15.82 -16.03 -33.01
CA ARG A 383 14.70 -15.85 -32.05
C ARG A 383 14.90 -14.66 -31.11
N LEU A 384 16.14 -14.39 -30.69
CA LEU A 384 16.46 -13.20 -29.89
C LEU A 384 16.19 -11.93 -30.71
N CYS A 385 16.68 -11.87 -31.95
CA CYS A 385 16.50 -10.72 -32.83
C CYS A 385 15.03 -10.48 -33.14
N GLU A 386 14.27 -11.51 -33.50
CA GLU A 386 12.82 -11.44 -33.73
C GLU A 386 12.08 -10.90 -32.50
N ALA A 387 12.41 -11.42 -31.30
CA ALA A 387 11.78 -10.99 -30.06
C ALA A 387 12.08 -9.53 -29.70
N LEU A 388 13.32 -9.08 -29.90
CA LEU A 388 13.76 -7.73 -29.55
C LEU A 388 13.39 -6.67 -30.61
N THR A 389 13.16 -7.09 -31.86
CA THR A 389 12.75 -6.21 -32.96
C THR A 389 11.24 -6.18 -33.19
N ASN A 390 10.45 -6.84 -32.34
CA ASN A 390 9.00 -6.73 -32.36
C ASN A 390 8.55 -5.25 -32.30
N SER A 391 7.75 -4.80 -33.28
CA SER A 391 7.39 -3.39 -33.45
C SER A 391 6.74 -2.76 -32.21
N ALA A 392 5.95 -3.52 -31.45
CA ALA A 392 5.34 -3.03 -30.21
C ALA A 392 6.33 -2.93 -29.04
N LEU A 393 7.41 -3.71 -29.05
CA LEU A 393 8.52 -3.55 -28.12
C LEU A 393 9.38 -2.36 -28.50
N ILE A 394 9.76 -2.22 -29.79
CA ILE A 394 10.54 -1.08 -30.30
C ILE A 394 9.88 0.24 -29.92
N ARG A 395 8.58 0.41 -30.21
CA ARG A 395 7.83 1.62 -29.83
C ARG A 395 7.89 1.90 -28.33
N GLY A 396 7.82 0.85 -27.51
CA GLY A 396 7.93 0.99 -26.06
C GLY A 396 9.32 1.40 -25.60
N ILE A 397 10.37 0.85 -26.21
CA ILE A 397 11.77 1.16 -25.88
C ILE A 397 12.12 2.58 -26.30
N LYS A 398 11.68 3.01 -27.49
CA LYS A 398 11.84 4.39 -27.98
C LYS A 398 11.33 5.43 -26.99
N GLN A 399 10.19 5.14 -26.37
CA GLN A 399 9.54 6.03 -25.39
C GLN A 399 9.91 5.67 -23.94
N ALA A 400 10.97 4.90 -23.69
CA ALA A 400 11.40 4.55 -22.34
C ALA A 400 11.93 5.79 -21.59
N SER A 401 11.51 5.95 -20.33
CA SER A 401 11.89 7.11 -19.53
C SER A 401 13.40 7.23 -19.35
N PRO A 402 14.04 8.36 -19.67
CA PRO A 402 15.43 8.61 -19.26
C PRO A 402 15.54 8.91 -17.75
N LEU A 403 14.40 9.18 -17.11
CA LEU A 403 14.24 9.56 -15.71
C LEU A 403 13.86 8.31 -14.90
N ALA A 404 14.85 7.51 -14.49
CA ALA A 404 14.60 6.27 -13.75
C ALA A 404 14.14 6.57 -12.31
N GLN A 405 12.85 6.35 -11.94
CA GLN A 405 12.39 6.32 -10.52
C GLN A 405 10.91 5.98 -10.22
N THR A 406 10.19 5.25 -11.09
CA THR A 406 8.79 4.81 -10.79
C THR A 406 8.67 3.82 -9.63
N SER A 407 9.78 3.23 -9.15
CA SER A 407 9.81 2.32 -7.99
C SER A 407 9.18 2.90 -6.72
N CYS A 408 9.10 4.23 -6.61
CA CYS A 408 8.41 4.89 -5.50
C CYS A 408 6.91 4.53 -5.45
N LEU A 409 6.25 4.40 -6.61
CA LEU A 409 4.83 4.02 -6.68
C LEU A 409 4.62 2.56 -6.27
N GLU A 410 5.54 1.65 -6.62
CA GLU A 410 5.52 0.27 -6.11
C GLU A 410 5.67 0.24 -4.58
N GLY A 411 6.60 1.04 -4.05
CA GLY A 411 6.80 1.21 -2.61
C GLY A 411 5.55 1.77 -1.90
N PHE A 412 4.89 2.75 -2.52
CA PHE A 412 3.62 3.29 -2.04
C PHE A 412 2.53 2.22 -2.05
N HIS A 413 2.38 1.45 -3.13
CA HIS A 413 1.41 0.36 -3.21
C HIS A 413 1.66 -0.72 -2.14
N SER A 414 2.93 -0.99 -1.80
CA SER A 414 3.26 -1.83 -0.65
C SER A 414 2.74 -1.22 0.65
N GLY A 415 3.03 0.06 0.93
CA GLY A 415 2.55 0.76 2.11
C GLY A 415 1.02 0.84 2.19
N LEU A 416 0.34 1.06 1.07
CA LEU A 416 -1.11 1.08 0.98
C LEU A 416 -1.74 -0.27 1.34
N ASN A 417 -1.06 -1.41 1.15
CA ASN A 417 -1.57 -2.70 1.64
C ASN A 417 -1.65 -2.78 3.17
N HIS A 418 -0.86 -2.00 3.90
CA HIS A 418 -0.95 -1.91 5.36
C HIS A 418 -2.24 -1.19 5.77
N PHE A 419 -2.58 -0.09 5.09
CA PHE A 419 -3.78 0.70 5.40
C PHE A 419 -5.06 0.14 4.79
N ALA A 420 -5.00 -0.45 3.59
CA ALA A 420 -6.14 -1.02 2.87
C ALA A 420 -5.73 -2.37 2.23
N PRO A 421 -5.63 -3.46 3.03
CA PRO A 421 -5.36 -4.78 2.51
C PRO A 421 -6.42 -5.23 1.49
N LYS A 422 -5.98 -5.86 0.41
CA LYS A 422 -6.88 -6.35 -0.67
C LYS A 422 -7.88 -7.43 -0.23
N MET A 423 -7.66 -8.01 0.95
CA MET A 423 -8.51 -9.06 1.51
C MET A 423 -9.71 -8.51 2.29
N ILE A 424 -9.78 -7.20 2.50
CA ILE A 424 -10.84 -6.56 3.30
C ILE A 424 -11.62 -5.62 2.40
N ALA A 425 -12.95 -5.76 2.41
CA ALA A 425 -13.85 -4.86 1.71
C ALA A 425 -14.08 -3.58 2.53
N TYR A 426 -14.03 -2.43 1.87
CA TYR A 426 -14.29 -1.13 2.48
C TYR A 426 -15.45 -0.40 1.78
N SER A 427 -16.06 0.55 2.49
CA SER A 427 -16.92 1.56 1.85
C SER A 427 -16.06 2.49 0.98
N TYR A 428 -16.69 3.28 0.10
CA TYR A 428 -15.97 4.27 -0.71
C TYR A 428 -15.19 5.25 0.18
N ALA A 429 -15.86 5.91 1.13
CA ALA A 429 -15.23 6.81 2.08
C ALA A 429 -14.10 6.14 2.90
N GLY A 430 -14.30 4.87 3.29
CA GLY A 430 -13.29 4.10 4.01
C GLY A 430 -12.06 3.80 3.16
N MET A 431 -12.25 3.43 1.89
CA MET A 431 -11.15 3.21 0.94
C MET A 431 -10.41 4.51 0.65
N TYR A 432 -11.15 5.60 0.41
CA TYR A 432 -10.62 6.92 0.11
C TYR A 432 -9.77 7.47 1.27
N CYS A 433 -10.29 7.44 2.50
CA CYS A 433 -9.55 7.93 3.67
C CYS A 433 -8.33 7.05 4.01
N ARG A 434 -8.39 5.74 3.75
CA ARG A 434 -7.22 4.87 3.92
C ARG A 434 -6.15 5.13 2.85
N HIS A 435 -6.54 5.50 1.62
CA HIS A 435 -5.60 5.96 0.60
C HIS A 435 -4.94 7.29 0.99
N ILE A 436 -5.71 8.24 1.54
CA ILE A 436 -5.18 9.48 2.14
C ILE A 436 -4.10 9.14 3.18
N LEU A 437 -4.44 8.30 4.16
CA LEU A 437 -3.50 7.95 5.23
C LEU A 437 -2.25 7.25 4.69
N ALA A 438 -2.39 6.38 3.70
CA ALA A 438 -1.25 5.77 3.04
C ALA A 438 -0.37 6.81 2.32
N ALA A 439 -0.97 7.81 1.65
CA ALA A 439 -0.24 8.87 0.95
C ALA A 439 0.52 9.76 1.94
N VAL A 440 -0.15 10.19 3.01
CA VAL A 440 0.46 11.00 4.09
C VAL A 440 1.58 10.21 4.77
N HIS A 441 1.32 8.97 5.18
CA HIS A 441 2.34 8.11 5.79
C HIS A 441 3.55 7.94 4.87
N PHE A 442 3.31 7.70 3.57
CA PHE A 442 4.37 7.56 2.59
C PHE A 442 5.19 8.85 2.44
N ASN A 443 4.55 10.01 2.37
CA ASN A 443 5.23 11.30 2.22
C ASN A 443 6.13 11.61 3.43
N PHE A 444 5.66 11.37 4.65
CA PHE A 444 6.45 11.53 5.88
C PHE A 444 7.64 10.57 5.97
N ASN A 445 7.61 9.44 5.26
CA ASN A 445 8.57 8.35 5.43
C ASN A 445 9.43 8.05 4.19
N LEU A 446 9.24 8.79 3.08
CA LEU A 446 9.95 8.50 1.83
C LEU A 446 11.45 8.80 1.92
N ARG A 447 11.83 9.90 2.57
CA ARG A 447 13.22 10.36 2.70
C ARG A 447 13.71 10.27 4.14
N ARG A 448 13.55 9.10 4.77
CA ARG A 448 14.13 8.86 6.09
C ARG A 448 15.66 8.88 6.01
N GLU A 449 16.29 9.48 7.00
CA GLU A 449 17.74 9.51 7.13
C GLU A 449 18.32 8.11 7.34
N VAL A 450 19.59 7.94 6.98
CA VAL A 450 20.35 6.71 7.21
C VAL A 450 20.81 6.71 8.66
N LYS A 451 20.70 5.55 9.32
CA LYS A 451 21.31 5.38 10.64
C LYS A 451 22.82 5.29 10.48
N HIS A 452 23.55 5.99 11.33
CA HIS A 452 25.00 5.87 11.42
C HIS A 452 25.37 4.96 12.59
N ARG A 453 26.50 4.26 12.49
CA ARG A 453 27.07 3.49 13.59
C ARG A 453 27.65 4.45 14.62
N GLU A 454 27.42 4.16 15.90
CA GLU A 454 27.93 4.99 17.00
C GLU A 454 29.46 4.95 17.11
N THR A 455 30.08 3.85 16.68
CA THR A 455 31.52 3.60 16.82
C THR A 455 32.39 4.40 15.84
N ASP A 456 31.95 4.53 14.58
CA ASP A 456 32.77 5.08 13.49
C ASP A 456 32.03 6.10 12.62
N GLY A 457 30.76 6.40 12.94
CA GLY A 457 29.92 7.31 12.17
C GLY A 457 29.54 6.80 10.79
N ALA A 458 29.88 5.56 10.40
CA ALA A 458 29.60 5.05 9.07
C ALA A 458 28.12 4.69 8.89
N GLU A 459 27.61 4.81 7.66
CA GLU A 459 26.25 4.41 7.32
C GLU A 459 26.00 2.93 7.65
N ARG A 460 24.97 2.64 8.46
CA ARG A 460 24.54 1.28 8.69
C ARG A 460 23.90 0.72 7.44
N VAL A 461 24.38 -0.44 7.01
CA VAL A 461 23.81 -1.19 5.89
C VAL A 461 23.31 -2.56 6.34
N LYS A 462 22.28 -3.04 5.66
CA LYS A 462 21.75 -4.41 5.77
C LYS A 462 21.99 -5.13 4.46
N VAL A 463 22.62 -6.29 4.54
CA VAL A 463 22.79 -7.19 3.40
C VAL A 463 21.66 -8.22 3.42
N CYS A 464 20.87 -8.27 2.35
CA CYS A 464 19.81 -9.26 2.18
C CYS A 464 20.13 -10.17 1.00
N TYR A 465 19.71 -11.44 1.05
CA TYR A 465 19.83 -12.41 -0.04
C TYR A 465 18.44 -12.83 -0.51
N PRO A 466 17.77 -12.05 -1.37
CA PRO A 466 16.42 -12.38 -1.79
C PRO A 466 16.40 -13.66 -2.62
N LYS A 467 15.42 -14.54 -2.36
CA LYS A 467 15.28 -15.83 -3.06
C LYS A 467 15.36 -15.71 -4.58
N PHE A 468 14.72 -14.71 -5.18
CA PHE A 468 14.68 -14.52 -6.64
C PHE A 468 16.04 -14.15 -7.26
N LYS A 469 17.00 -13.70 -6.44
CA LYS A 469 18.36 -13.37 -6.87
C LYS A 469 19.29 -14.59 -6.85
N ASN A 470 18.81 -15.77 -6.44
CA ASN A 470 19.55 -17.03 -6.46
C ASN A 470 20.97 -16.92 -5.89
N GLY A 471 21.11 -16.30 -4.70
CA GLY A 471 22.39 -16.14 -4.02
C GLY A 471 23.04 -14.76 -4.17
N GLU A 472 22.58 -13.88 -5.07
CA GLU A 472 23.12 -12.51 -5.12
C GLU A 472 22.55 -11.62 -4.00
N ALA A 473 23.45 -10.88 -3.36
CA ALA A 473 23.11 -9.94 -2.31
C ALA A 473 22.41 -8.67 -2.82
N THR A 474 21.72 -8.01 -1.90
CA THR A 474 21.27 -6.62 -2.03
C THR A 474 21.68 -5.88 -0.77
N VAL A 475 22.55 -4.89 -0.92
CA VAL A 475 22.94 -3.98 0.17
C VAL A 475 21.92 -2.85 0.24
N ARG A 476 21.48 -2.50 1.44
CA ARG A 476 20.50 -1.43 1.68
C ARG A 476 20.86 -0.64 2.92
N ASN A 477 20.72 0.68 2.87
CA ASN A 477 20.91 1.52 4.04
C ASN A 477 19.80 1.25 5.08
N VAL A 478 20.19 1.12 6.34
CA VAL A 478 19.28 1.04 7.48
C VAL A 478 18.79 2.45 7.76
N ARG A 479 17.48 2.68 7.66
CA ARG A 479 16.88 3.99 7.89
C ARG A 479 16.52 4.20 9.36
N VAL A 480 16.44 5.45 9.80
CA VAL A 480 15.87 5.85 11.10
C VAL A 480 14.44 5.33 11.27
N THR A 481 13.90 5.32 12.49
CA THR A 481 12.53 4.87 12.77
C THR A 481 11.51 5.64 11.94
N GLN A 482 10.33 5.05 11.73
CA GLN A 482 9.27 5.70 10.96
C GLN A 482 8.80 6.98 11.67
N ASN A 483 8.56 8.03 10.89
CA ASN A 483 7.98 9.28 11.36
C ASN A 483 6.46 9.14 11.38
N TYR A 484 5.86 9.44 12.54
CA TYR A 484 4.41 9.43 12.79
C TYR A 484 3.88 10.81 13.24
N ASP A 485 4.60 11.90 12.99
CA ASP A 485 4.23 13.26 13.40
C ASP A 485 2.87 13.69 12.82
N TYR A 486 2.52 13.16 11.63
CA TYR A 486 1.18 13.34 11.04
C TYR A 486 0.04 12.86 11.95
N VAL A 487 0.29 11.96 12.91
CA VAL A 487 -0.70 11.54 13.92
C VAL A 487 -1.05 12.71 14.83
N GLU A 488 -0.06 13.48 15.27
CA GLU A 488 -0.29 14.69 16.05
C GLU A 488 -0.94 15.76 15.17
N GLU A 489 -0.50 15.96 13.93
CA GLU A 489 -1.11 16.96 13.03
C GLU A 489 -2.60 16.68 12.75
N ILE A 490 -2.98 15.41 12.54
CA ILE A 490 -4.38 15.00 12.38
C ILE A 490 -5.16 15.22 13.69
N PHE A 491 -4.55 14.88 14.84
CA PHE A 491 -5.19 15.11 16.14
C PHE A 491 -5.41 16.60 16.41
N GLN A 492 -4.43 17.45 16.12
CA GLN A 492 -4.55 18.90 16.24
C GLN A 492 -5.58 19.47 15.26
N THR A 493 -5.69 18.90 14.06
CA THR A 493 -6.76 19.25 13.12
C THR A 493 -8.13 18.99 13.73
N PHE A 494 -8.29 17.89 14.48
CA PHE A 494 -9.53 17.60 15.18
C PHE A 494 -9.83 18.60 16.29
N ILE A 495 -8.83 18.96 17.10
CA ILE A 495 -9.01 19.94 18.19
C ILE A 495 -9.37 21.32 17.67
N LYS A 496 -8.80 21.73 16.54
CA LYS A 496 -9.01 23.06 15.95
C LYS A 496 -10.25 23.16 15.05
N ALA A 497 -10.72 22.04 14.52
CA ALA A 497 -11.83 22.04 13.58
C ALA A 497 -13.16 22.38 14.26
N SER A 498 -13.94 23.26 13.64
CA SER A 498 -15.31 23.52 14.07
C SER A 498 -16.22 22.34 13.76
N LYS A 499 -17.37 22.27 14.45
CA LYS A 499 -18.39 21.25 14.16
C LYS A 499 -18.87 21.33 12.71
N ASP A 500 -18.98 22.55 12.17
CA ASP A 500 -19.47 22.80 10.81
C ASP A 500 -18.44 22.38 9.75
N GLU A 501 -17.15 22.62 9.98
CA GLU A 501 -16.08 22.11 9.10
C GLU A 501 -16.14 20.58 8.98
N ILE A 502 -16.37 19.87 10.09
CA ILE A 502 -16.49 18.41 10.10
C ILE A 502 -17.76 17.93 9.38
N ILE A 503 -18.87 18.67 9.50
CA ILE A 503 -20.13 18.35 8.80
C ILE A 503 -19.97 18.57 7.29
N ASP A 504 -19.39 19.70 6.88
CA ASP A 504 -19.10 20.01 5.48
C ASP A 504 -18.15 18.98 4.85
N ALA A 505 -17.08 18.60 5.56
CA ALA A 505 -16.19 17.53 5.12
C ALA A 505 -16.93 16.18 4.96
N ALA A 506 -17.88 15.88 5.84
CA ALA A 506 -18.71 14.67 5.73
C ALA A 506 -19.64 14.73 4.51
N ALA A 507 -20.26 15.88 4.25
CA ALA A 507 -21.12 16.09 3.09
C ALA A 507 -20.34 15.93 1.77
N LYS A 508 -19.15 16.54 1.67
CA LYS A 508 -18.26 16.40 0.51
C LYS A 508 -17.81 14.96 0.27
N LEU A 509 -17.52 14.20 1.33
CA LEU A 509 -17.22 12.77 1.21
C LEU A 509 -18.43 11.95 0.76
N HIS A 510 -19.64 12.33 1.21
CA HIS A 510 -20.87 11.68 0.80
C HIS A 510 -21.17 11.93 -0.68
N GLU A 511 -21.03 13.18 -1.15
CA GLU A 511 -21.20 13.56 -2.56
C GLU A 511 -20.22 12.82 -3.47
N LYS A 512 -18.98 12.62 -3.02
CA LYS A 512 -17.99 11.81 -3.76
C LYS A 512 -18.32 10.31 -3.80
N THR A 513 -19.20 9.81 -2.92
CA THR A 513 -19.49 8.39 -2.82
C THR A 513 -20.45 7.96 -3.93
N PRO A 514 -20.03 7.10 -4.88
CA PRO A 514 -20.92 6.61 -5.92
C PRO A 514 -22.06 5.77 -5.32
N ALA A 515 -23.15 5.66 -6.08
CA ALA A 515 -24.24 4.72 -5.77
C ALA A 515 -23.69 3.30 -5.55
N ALA A 516 -24.41 2.48 -4.79
CA ALA A 516 -23.98 1.12 -4.49
C ALA A 516 -23.85 0.29 -5.77
N MET A 517 -22.79 -0.51 -5.92
CA MET A 517 -22.56 -1.30 -7.15
C MET A 517 -23.77 -2.13 -7.60
N ASN A 518 -24.58 -2.66 -6.67
CA ASN A 518 -25.74 -3.45 -7.02
C ASN A 518 -26.87 -2.64 -7.71
N THR A 519 -26.79 -1.31 -7.77
CA THR A 519 -27.75 -0.48 -8.50
C THR A 519 -27.53 -0.51 -10.01
N MET A 520 -26.36 -0.96 -10.49
CA MET A 520 -26.09 -1.12 -11.93
C MET A 520 -26.61 -2.46 -12.49
N LEU A 521 -27.15 -3.34 -11.63
CA LEU A 521 -27.53 -4.70 -11.99
C LEU A 521 -29.06 -4.83 -11.95
N GLU A 522 -29.61 -5.56 -12.92
CA GLU A 522 -30.96 -6.09 -12.82
C GLU A 522 -31.01 -7.12 -11.68
N LYS A 523 -31.92 -6.91 -10.73
CA LYS A 523 -32.04 -7.74 -9.54
C LYS A 523 -33.22 -8.68 -9.74
N GLN A 524 -32.96 -9.98 -9.59
CA GLN A 524 -34.03 -10.95 -9.35
C GLN A 524 -34.80 -10.56 -8.07
N SER A 525 -36.09 -10.93 -8.00
CA SER A 525 -36.91 -10.63 -6.83
C SER A 525 -36.42 -11.41 -5.59
N ARG A 526 -36.81 -10.94 -4.40
CA ARG A 526 -36.44 -11.61 -3.15
C ARG A 526 -37.07 -12.99 -3.09
N GLU A 527 -38.32 -13.09 -3.54
CA GLU A 527 -39.12 -14.31 -3.59
C GLU A 527 -38.46 -15.35 -4.52
N GLU A 528 -38.04 -14.92 -5.72
CA GLU A 528 -37.33 -15.79 -6.66
C GLU A 528 -35.99 -16.26 -6.08
N ALA A 529 -35.25 -15.37 -5.41
CA ALA A 529 -33.98 -15.72 -4.78
C ALA A 529 -34.13 -16.77 -3.68
N ILE A 530 -35.20 -16.67 -2.88
CA ILE A 530 -35.53 -17.63 -1.82
C ILE A 530 -35.93 -18.97 -2.44
N LYS A 531 -36.85 -18.96 -3.42
CA LYS A 531 -37.28 -20.18 -4.12
C LYS A 531 -36.11 -20.93 -4.74
N ARG A 532 -35.22 -20.24 -5.48
CA ARG A 532 -34.00 -20.85 -6.05
C ARG A 532 -33.03 -21.39 -4.99
N LYS A 533 -33.02 -20.84 -3.78
CA LYS A 533 -32.21 -21.37 -2.68
C LYS A 533 -32.83 -22.68 -2.16
N GLU A 534 -34.14 -22.71 -1.96
CA GLU A 534 -34.88 -23.90 -1.54
C GLU A 534 -34.74 -25.03 -2.57
N GLU A 535 -34.96 -24.75 -3.85
CA GLU A 535 -34.76 -25.68 -4.96
C GLU A 535 -33.34 -26.26 -4.95
N ARG A 536 -32.30 -25.42 -4.84
CA ARG A 536 -30.90 -25.87 -4.75
C ARG A 536 -30.62 -26.72 -3.51
N SER A 537 -31.26 -26.42 -2.38
CA SER A 537 -31.10 -27.20 -1.15
C SER A 537 -31.75 -28.57 -1.20
N GLN A 538 -32.76 -28.75 -2.07
CA GLN A 538 -33.43 -30.02 -2.31
C GLN A 538 -32.75 -30.87 -3.40
N MET A 539 -31.76 -30.32 -4.13
CA MET A 539 -31.04 -31.09 -5.13
C MET A 539 -30.18 -32.17 -4.48
N VAL A 540 -30.46 -33.42 -4.83
CA VAL A 540 -29.64 -34.57 -4.41
C VAL A 540 -28.37 -34.61 -5.26
N VAL A 541 -27.20 -34.53 -4.60
CA VAL A 541 -25.90 -34.71 -5.27
C VAL A 541 -25.78 -36.17 -5.67
N LYS A 542 -25.88 -36.45 -6.98
CA LYS A 542 -25.64 -37.78 -7.54
C LYS A 542 -24.15 -37.98 -7.75
N ASP A 543 -23.64 -39.13 -7.35
CA ASP A 543 -22.31 -39.58 -7.76
C ASP A 543 -22.35 -39.84 -9.28
N VAL A 544 -21.50 -39.13 -10.03
CA VAL A 544 -21.43 -39.24 -11.49
C VAL A 544 -20.13 -39.96 -11.82
N PRO A 545 -20.17 -41.23 -12.27
CA PRO A 545 -18.95 -41.98 -12.55
C PRO A 545 -18.18 -41.35 -13.72
N PRO A 546 -16.84 -41.52 -13.77
CA PRO A 546 -16.04 -41.07 -14.91
C PRO A 546 -16.55 -41.69 -16.21
N THR A 547 -16.79 -40.87 -17.23
CA THR A 547 -17.26 -41.31 -18.56
C THR A 547 -16.16 -41.98 -19.39
N THR A 548 -14.92 -42.03 -18.88
CA THR A 548 -13.78 -42.69 -19.51
C THR A 548 -13.35 -43.85 -18.61
N PRO A 549 -13.21 -45.09 -19.12
CA PRO A 549 -12.73 -46.21 -18.32
C PRO A 549 -11.29 -45.92 -17.89
N GLY A 550 -11.11 -45.52 -16.63
CA GLY A 550 -9.80 -45.45 -16.00
C GLY A 550 -9.30 -46.86 -15.77
N THR A 551 -8.10 -47.19 -16.26
CA THR A 551 -7.42 -48.44 -15.92
C THR A 551 -7.30 -48.54 -14.40
N PRO A 552 -7.78 -49.62 -13.76
CA PRO A 552 -7.73 -49.73 -12.30
C PRO A 552 -6.26 -49.76 -11.86
N ARG A 553 -5.85 -48.78 -11.06
CA ARG A 553 -4.60 -48.87 -10.30
C ARG A 553 -4.79 -49.97 -9.26
N LYS A 554 -4.15 -51.12 -9.48
CA LYS A 554 -3.94 -52.13 -8.43
C LYS A 554 -3.12 -51.47 -7.32
N TYR A 555 -3.75 -51.17 -6.19
CA TYR A 555 -3.02 -50.95 -4.95
C TYR A 555 -2.58 -52.32 -4.42
N PRO A 556 -1.35 -52.47 -3.92
CA PRO A 556 -0.95 -53.69 -3.23
C PRO A 556 -1.81 -53.80 -1.96
N ALA A 557 -2.34 -55.00 -1.71
CA ALA A 557 -2.99 -55.31 -0.44
C ALA A 557 -1.97 -55.11 0.70
N GLU A 558 -2.42 -54.43 1.76
CA GLU A 558 -1.72 -54.36 3.03
C GLU A 558 -1.47 -55.80 3.53
N GLN A 559 -0.21 -56.10 3.86
CA GLN A 559 0.18 -57.20 4.75
C GLN A 559 0.57 -56.60 6.10
#